data_AF-A0A662J7N0-F1
#
_entry.id   AF-A0A662J7N0-F1
#
_cell.length_a   1.000
_cell.length_b   1.000
_cell.length_c   1.000
_cell.angle_alpha   90.00
_cell.angle_beta   90.00
_cell.angle_gamma   90.00
#
_symmetry.space_group_name_H-M   'P 1'
#
loop_
_entity.id
_entity.type
_entity.pdbx_description
1 polymer ?
#
loop_
_entity_poly.entity_id
_entity_poly.type
_entity_poly.pdbx_seq_one_letter_code
_entity_poly.pdbx_strand_id
1 'polypeptide(L)'
;MSGKYKSIIGKLVTLILIATIMLNVIILCTSTLAQEVPRGPWVDEVIFSLEEDQAKALDMLKKNEIQAYFTDIADPELFKEIKQSPELKYVLSYGSYFELTFNPVGPEF
;
A
#
# COMPACT_ATOMS: atom_id res chain seq x y z
N MET A 1 -9.11 -57.88 37.04
CA MET A 1 -9.67 -56.51 37.04
C MET A 1 -11.01 -56.53 36.31
N SER A 2 -12.10 -56.17 36.99
CA SER A 2 -13.47 -56.33 36.47
C SER A 2 -13.72 -55.47 35.22
N GLY A 3 -14.53 -55.96 34.27
CA GLY A 3 -14.82 -55.26 33.00
C GLY A 3 -15.34 -53.82 33.17
N LYS A 4 -15.89 -53.49 34.34
CA LYS A 4 -16.30 -52.13 34.72
C LYS A 4 -15.13 -51.16 34.78
N TYR A 5 -13.96 -51.57 35.31
CA TYR A 5 -12.78 -50.70 35.39
C TYR A 5 -12.20 -50.37 34.01
N LYS A 6 -12.13 -51.34 33.10
CA LYS A 6 -11.69 -51.10 31.71
C LYS A 6 -12.63 -50.15 30.95
N SER A 7 -13.94 -50.26 31.20
CA SER A 7 -14.94 -49.36 30.61
C SER A 7 -14.83 -47.92 31.13
N ILE A 8 -14.58 -47.75 32.44
CA ILE A 8 -14.36 -46.43 33.05
C ILE A 8 -13.09 -45.76 32.52
N ILE A 9 -11.98 -46.50 32.46
CA ILE A 9 -10.71 -46.01 31.93
C ILE A 9 -10.84 -45.60 30.46
N GLY A 10 -11.52 -46.41 29.63
CA GLY A 10 -11.76 -46.09 28.23
C GLY A 10 -12.54 -44.79 28.04
N LYS A 11 -13.62 -44.59 28.80
CA LYS A 11 -14.40 -43.33 28.77
C LYS A 11 -13.55 -42.13 29.21
N LEU A 12 -12.69 -42.30 30.20
CA LEU A 12 -11.80 -41.25 30.69
C LEU A 12 -10.79 -40.83 29.62
N VAL A 13 -10.18 -41.80 28.93
CA VAL A 13 -9.24 -41.54 27.81
C VAL A 13 -9.93 -40.84 26.65
N THR A 14 -11.14 -41.27 26.28
CA THR A 14 -11.92 -40.59 25.23
C THR A 14 -12.25 -39.14 25.61
N LEU A 15 -12.60 -38.90 26.88
CA LEU A 15 -12.91 -37.56 27.37
C LEU A 15 -11.68 -36.64 27.33
N ILE A 16 -10.52 -37.17 27.74
CA ILE A 16 -9.24 -36.45 27.68
C ILE A 16 -8.90 -36.11 26.22
N LEU A 17 -9.06 -37.06 25.30
CA LEU A 17 -8.78 -36.86 23.88
C LEU A 17 -9.65 -35.74 23.29
N ILE A 18 -10.96 -35.76 23.58
CA ILE A 18 -11.89 -34.71 23.14
C ILE A 18 -11.50 -33.36 23.73
N ALA A 19 -11.14 -33.30 25.02
CA ALA A 19 -10.70 -32.07 25.66
C ALA A 19 -9.42 -31.50 25.02
N THR A 20 -8.44 -32.34 24.69
CA THR A 20 -7.24 -31.89 23.95
C THR A 20 -7.55 -31.39 22.55
N ILE A 21 -8.45 -32.04 21.82
CA ILE A 21 -8.85 -31.59 20.48
C ILE A 21 -9.56 -30.23 20.57
N MET A 22 -10.51 -30.09 21.50
CA MET A 22 -11.22 -28.83 21.77
C MET A 22 -10.24 -27.70 22.12
N LEU A 23 -9.23 -27.98 22.96
CA LEU A 23 -8.22 -27.00 23.32
C LEU A 23 -7.37 -26.54 22.12
N ASN A 24 -6.98 -27.46 21.24
CA ASN A 24 -6.24 -27.12 20.02
C ASN A 24 -7.10 -26.29 19.04
N VAL A 25 -8.40 -26.59 18.93
CA VAL A 25 -9.33 -25.78 18.11
C VAL A 25 -9.47 -24.37 18.67
N ILE A 26 -9.55 -24.21 20.00
CA ILE A 26 -9.60 -22.90 20.64
C ILE A 26 -8.34 -22.08 20.32
N ILE A 27 -7.14 -22.68 20.40
CA ILE A 27 -5.87 -22.01 20.06
C ILE A 27 -5.83 -21.60 18.58
N LEU A 28 -6.40 -22.41 17.69
CA LEU A 28 -6.50 -22.07 16.26
C LEU A 28 -7.49 -20.92 15.99
N CYS A 29 -8.51 -20.78 16.85
CA CYS A 29 -9.53 -19.72 16.75
C CYS A 29 -9.18 -18.45 17.53
N THR A 30 -8.17 -18.47 18.41
CA THR A 30 -7.62 -17.24 18.96
C THR A 30 -6.86 -16.54 17.85
N SER A 31 -7.55 -15.65 17.15
CA SER A 31 -6.90 -14.66 16.30
C SER A 31 -5.84 -13.96 17.15
N THR A 32 -4.59 -14.03 16.71
CA THR A 32 -3.58 -13.09 17.20
C THR A 32 -4.18 -11.71 16.99
N LEU A 33 -4.41 -10.94 18.06
CA LEU A 33 -4.83 -9.55 17.92
C LEU A 33 -3.71 -8.86 17.13
N ALA A 34 -3.94 -8.67 15.83
CA ALA A 34 -3.01 -7.96 14.98
C ALA A 34 -2.84 -6.58 15.60
N GLN A 35 -1.59 -6.17 15.79
CA GLN A 35 -1.28 -4.85 16.34
C GLN A 35 -2.00 -3.79 15.50
N GLU A 36 -2.64 -2.81 16.15
CA GLU A 36 -3.32 -1.73 15.43
C GLU A 36 -2.32 -1.09 14.45
N VAL A 37 -2.71 -1.01 13.17
CA VAL A 37 -1.87 -0.40 12.14
C VAL A 37 -1.52 1.02 12.59
N PRO A 38 -0.23 1.41 12.65
CA PRO A 38 0.16 2.75 13.02
C PRO A 38 -0.58 3.78 12.17
N ARG A 39 -1.35 4.66 12.84
CA ARG A 39 -1.88 5.87 12.22
C ARG A 39 -0.67 6.79 12.03
N GLY A 40 -0.26 7.01 10.78
CA GLY A 40 1.05 7.54 10.39
C GLY A 40 1.47 8.91 10.95
N PRO A 41 2.57 9.50 10.45
CA PRO A 41 3.21 9.28 9.14
C PRO A 41 4.02 7.97 9.06
N TRP A 42 4.01 7.35 7.87
CA TRP A 42 4.66 6.05 7.63
C TRP A 42 6.11 6.16 7.15
N VAL A 43 6.53 7.37 6.76
CA VAL A 43 7.90 7.65 6.30
C VAL A 43 8.61 8.52 7.33
N ASP A 44 9.89 8.23 7.57
CA ASP A 44 10.72 8.99 8.52
C ASP A 44 11.18 10.34 7.93
N GLU A 45 11.33 10.44 6.60
CA GLU A 45 11.80 11.63 5.90
C GLU A 45 11.14 11.79 4.52
N VAL A 46 10.95 13.04 4.09
CA VAL A 46 10.51 13.41 2.74
C VAL A 46 11.46 14.47 2.19
N ILE A 47 12.13 14.16 1.08
CA ILE A 47 13.05 15.06 0.40
C ILE A 47 12.36 15.63 -0.84
N PHE A 48 12.36 16.95 -0.97
CA PHE A 48 11.88 17.66 -2.16
C PHE A 48 13.07 18.11 -3.00
N SER A 49 13.02 17.83 -4.29
CA SER A 49 14.01 18.26 -5.27
C SER A 49 13.31 18.82 -6.51
N LEU A 50 13.92 19.82 -7.14
CA LEU A 50 13.46 20.34 -8.42
C LEU A 50 14.19 19.61 -9.55
N GLU A 51 13.43 19.11 -10.51
CA GLU A 51 13.93 18.62 -11.79
C GLU A 51 13.04 19.18 -12.90
N GLU A 52 13.61 19.94 -13.82
CA GLU A 52 12.88 20.59 -14.91
C GLU A 52 12.85 19.73 -16.18
N ASP A 53 13.83 18.84 -16.35
CA ASP A 53 13.88 17.91 -17.47
C ASP A 53 12.96 16.71 -17.20
N GLN A 54 11.81 16.69 -17.90
CA GLN A 54 10.81 15.62 -17.77
C GLN A 54 11.36 14.24 -18.14
N ALA A 55 12.29 14.14 -19.10
CA ALA A 55 12.88 12.86 -19.49
C ALA A 55 13.83 12.35 -18.41
N LYS A 56 14.61 13.25 -17.80
CA LYS A 56 15.45 12.91 -16.65
C LYS A 56 14.61 12.50 -15.45
N ALA A 57 13.53 13.21 -15.13
CA ALA A 57 12.62 12.84 -14.05
C ALA A 57 12.00 11.44 -14.27
N LEU A 58 11.64 11.10 -15.50
CA LEU A 58 11.13 9.76 -15.84
C LEU A 58 12.18 8.67 -15.64
N ASP A 59 13.43 8.92 -16.04
CA ASP A 59 14.55 8.00 -15.82
C ASP A 59 14.82 7.78 -14.32
N MET A 60 14.79 8.86 -13.52
CA MET A 60 14.93 8.79 -12.06
C MET A 60 13.80 7.98 -11.41
N LEU A 61 12.54 8.13 -11.86
CA LEU A 61 11.42 7.31 -11.37
C LEU A 61 11.63 5.82 -11.67
N LYS A 62 12.06 5.49 -12.90
CA LYS A 62 12.34 4.10 -13.30
C LYS A 62 13.49 3.47 -12.54
N LYS A 63 14.50 4.26 -12.22
CA LYS A 63 15.64 3.84 -11.38
C LYS A 63 15.32 3.86 -9.88
N ASN A 64 14.10 4.27 -9.50
CA ASN A 64 13.66 4.45 -8.12
C ASN A 64 14.54 5.44 -7.32
N GLU A 65 15.19 6.38 -8.00
CA GLU A 65 15.93 7.50 -7.40
C GLU A 65 14.98 8.53 -6.78
N ILE A 66 13.78 8.67 -7.36
CA ILE A 66 12.63 9.38 -6.77
C ILE A 66 11.40 8.47 -6.78
N GLN A 67 10.51 8.64 -5.81
CA GLN A 67 9.31 7.80 -5.66
C GLN A 67 8.04 8.46 -6.19
N ALA A 68 8.04 9.78 -6.36
CA ALA A 68 6.89 10.52 -6.86
C ALA A 68 7.33 11.78 -7.63
N TYR A 69 6.55 12.14 -8.65
CA TYR A 69 6.73 13.35 -9.44
C TYR A 69 5.38 14.10 -9.51
N PHE A 70 5.37 15.34 -9.02
CA PHE A 70 4.14 16.11 -8.74
C PHE A 70 3.85 17.23 -9.75
N THR A 71 4.47 17.17 -10.93
CA THR A 71 4.15 18.06 -12.05
C THR A 71 3.65 17.26 -13.25
N ASP A 72 2.98 17.93 -14.18
CA ASP A 72 2.50 17.35 -15.40
C ASP A 72 3.65 16.93 -16.34
N ILE A 73 3.43 15.85 -17.08
CA ILE A 73 4.29 15.42 -18.18
C ILE A 73 3.52 15.70 -19.47
N ALA A 74 3.91 16.78 -20.14
CA ALA A 74 3.21 17.33 -21.29
C ALA A 74 3.73 16.74 -22.62
N ASP A 75 4.95 16.17 -22.60
CA ASP A 75 5.50 15.48 -23.77
C ASP A 75 4.71 14.18 -24.06
N PRO A 76 4.12 14.04 -25.26
CA PRO A 76 3.27 12.90 -25.59
C PRO A 76 4.03 11.57 -25.70
N GLU A 77 5.31 11.57 -26.08
CA GLU A 77 6.10 10.35 -26.16
C GLU A 77 6.52 9.88 -24.76
N LEU A 78 6.90 10.79 -23.87
CA LEU A 78 7.15 10.46 -22.46
C LEU A 78 5.88 9.94 -21.77
N PHE A 79 4.73 10.56 -22.03
CA PHE A 79 3.46 10.10 -21.44
C PHE A 79 3.04 8.72 -21.97
N LYS A 80 3.32 8.43 -23.24
CA LYS A 80 3.10 7.10 -23.83
C LYS A 80 3.98 6.05 -23.19
N GLU A 81 5.24 6.36 -22.91
CA GLU A 81 6.17 5.50 -22.18
C GLU A 81 5.66 5.18 -20.77
N ILE A 82 5.15 6.19 -20.04
CA ILE A 82 4.53 6.00 -18.72
C ILE A 82 3.33 5.06 -18.79
N LYS A 83 2.46 5.25 -19.79
CA LYS A 83 1.29 4.38 -20.00
C LYS A 83 1.64 2.93 -20.29
N GLN A 84 2.78 2.70 -20.93
CA GLN A 84 3.27 1.37 -21.31
C GLN A 84 4.12 0.72 -20.21
N SER A 85 4.54 1.49 -19.20
CA SER A 85 5.40 0.99 -18.12
C SER A 85 4.61 0.09 -17.16
N PRO A 86 5.07 -1.14 -16.88
CA PRO A 86 4.47 -1.98 -15.84
C PRO A 86 4.84 -1.53 -14.41
N GLU A 87 5.87 -0.70 -14.27
CA GLU A 87 6.43 -0.29 -12.97
C GLU A 87 5.89 1.05 -12.49
N LEU A 88 5.37 1.88 -13.40
CA LEU A 88 4.89 3.21 -13.08
C LEU A 88 3.37 3.25 -12.95
N LYS A 89 2.90 4.04 -11.99
CA LYS A 89 1.49 4.38 -11.84
C LYS A 89 1.33 5.87 -12.08
N TYR A 90 0.23 6.24 -12.72
CA TYR A 90 -0.12 7.64 -12.94
C TYR A 90 -1.57 7.88 -12.56
N VAL A 91 -1.88 9.14 -12.25
CA VAL A 91 -3.24 9.63 -12.02
C VAL A 91 -3.46 10.83 -12.93
N LEU A 92 -4.67 10.94 -13.49
CA LEU A 92 -5.09 12.14 -14.19
C LEU A 92 -5.83 13.04 -13.21
N SER A 93 -5.37 14.28 -13.09
CA SER A 93 -5.98 15.31 -12.25
C SER A 93 -6.26 16.55 -13.09
N TYR A 94 -7.45 17.12 -12.94
CA TYR A 94 -7.88 18.34 -13.62
C TYR A 94 -8.20 19.38 -12.55
N GLY A 95 -7.14 19.93 -11.93
CA GLY A 95 -7.25 20.88 -10.81
C GLY A 95 -6.86 22.31 -11.13
N SER A 96 -6.34 22.57 -12.34
CA SER A 96 -5.76 23.86 -12.72
C SER A 96 -6.29 24.31 -14.08
N TYR A 97 -6.28 25.63 -14.29
CA TYR A 97 -6.55 26.25 -15.58
C TYR A 97 -5.40 27.20 -15.91
N PHE A 98 -5.05 27.27 -17.19
CA PHE A 98 -4.23 28.35 -17.71
C PHE A 98 -5.16 29.45 -18.20
N GLU A 99 -4.84 30.69 -17.87
CA GLU A 99 -5.58 31.86 -18.33
C GLU A 99 -4.72 32.73 -19.25
N LEU A 100 -5.38 33.37 -20.21
CA LEU A 100 -4.79 34.45 -20.99
C LEU A 100 -5.26 35.77 -20.38
N THR A 101 -4.35 36.48 -19.71
CA THR A 101 -4.66 37.75 -19.06
C THR A 101 -4.03 38.91 -19.84
N PHE A 102 -4.85 39.88 -20.23
CA PHE A 102 -4.40 41.10 -20.90
C PHE A 102 -4.04 42.17 -19.87
N ASN A 103 -2.97 42.93 -20.12
CA ASN A 103 -2.65 44.09 -19.31
C ASN A 103 -3.72 45.19 -19.53
N PRO A 104 -4.54 45.54 -18.52
CA PRO A 104 -5.64 46.49 -18.69
C PRO A 104 -5.19 47.94 -18.85
N VAL A 105 -3.96 48.28 -18.45
CA VAL A 105 -3.44 49.65 -18.62
C VAL A 105 -2.91 49.93 -20.02
N GLY A 106 -2.81 48.90 -20.88
CA GLY A 106 -2.40 49.04 -22.28
C GLY A 106 -1.02 49.69 -22.47
N PRO A 107 -0.53 49.78 -23.72
CA PRO A 107 0.60 50.64 -24.02
C PRO A 107 0.17 52.13 -23.96
N GLU A 108 0.93 52.95 -23.23
CA GLU A 108 0.90 54.40 -23.38
C GLU A 108 1.63 54.77 -24.68
N PHE A 109 0.97 55.49 -25.59
CA PHE A 109 1.55 55.96 -26.86
C PHE A 109 1.74 57.47 -26.87
#